data_AF-A0A0C3BAN3-F1
#
_entry.id   AF-A0A0C3BAN3-F1
#
_cell.length_a   1.000
_cell.length_b   1.000
_cell.length_c   1.000
_cell.angle_alpha   90.00
_cell.angle_beta   90.00
_cell.angle_gamma   90.00
#
_symmetry.space_group_name_H-M   'P 1'
#
loop_
_entity.id
_entity.type
_entity.pdbx_description
1 polymer ?
#
loop_
_entity_poly.entity_id
_entity_poly.type
_entity_poly.pdbx_seq_one_letter_code
_entity_poly.pdbx_strand_id
1 'polypeptide(L)'
;QLETRMRLEFITTTLAPCVATDNTYTEQHRGFCHPQTRTAILADIWTWASDLSDDAACFLWLTGDPGSGKSSVTTTVCRELKDNYALWAQFFINRNHTNTINPRFLFPSIALQFANRSSEMALVIYDNLKNQPSLVDDITDAQAEKLFVKPLKLASNSSPLKPFVVVIEALDECD
;
A
#
# COMPACT_ATOMS: atom_id res chain seq x y z
N GLN A 1 -22.57 3.58 11.49
CA GLN A 1 -22.84 2.18 11.12
C GLN A 1 -23.45 2.07 9.72
N LEU A 2 -24.58 2.74 9.40
CA LEU A 2 -25.11 2.75 8.02
C LEU A 2 -24.31 3.67 7.08
N GLU A 3 -24.00 4.90 7.51
CA GLU A 3 -23.25 5.85 6.69
C GLU A 3 -21.85 5.34 6.29
N THR A 4 -21.12 4.73 7.23
CA THR A 4 -19.81 4.13 6.98
C THR A 4 -19.88 3.08 5.87
N ARG A 5 -20.92 2.24 5.89
CA ARG A 5 -21.15 1.21 4.87
C ARG A 5 -21.45 1.84 3.52
N MET A 6 -22.32 2.86 3.47
CA MET A 6 -22.65 3.56 2.23
C MET A 6 -21.42 4.24 1.61
N ARG A 7 -20.53 4.82 2.42
CA ARG A 7 -19.26 5.39 1.92
C ARG A 7 -18.37 4.30 1.33
N LEU A 8 -18.19 3.19 2.04
CA LEU A 8 -17.37 2.09 1.55
C LEU A 8 -17.92 1.48 0.26
N GLU A 9 -19.24 1.32 0.16
CA GLU A 9 -19.91 0.84 -1.05
C GLU A 9 -19.68 1.81 -2.22
N PHE A 10 -19.89 3.11 -2.01
CA PHE A 10 -19.59 4.13 -3.02
C PHE A 10 -18.14 4.06 -3.50
N ILE A 11 -17.16 4.00 -2.58
CA ILE A 11 -15.74 3.92 -2.92
C ILE A 11 -15.46 2.65 -3.71
N THR A 12 -15.96 1.51 -3.25
CA THR A 12 -15.75 0.21 -3.91
C THR A 12 -16.30 0.23 -5.33
N THR A 13 -17.51 0.74 -5.55
CA THR A 13 -18.11 0.86 -6.87
C THR A 13 -17.36 1.84 -7.77
N THR A 14 -16.95 3.00 -7.22
CA THR A 14 -16.25 4.04 -7.98
C THR A 14 -14.85 3.59 -8.40
N LEU A 15 -14.12 2.90 -7.52
CA LEU A 15 -12.75 2.47 -7.77
C LEU A 15 -12.66 1.12 -8.50
N ALA A 16 -13.71 0.28 -8.50
CA ALA A 16 -13.69 -1.05 -9.11
C ALA A 16 -13.06 -1.11 -10.53
N PRO A 17 -13.29 -0.15 -11.45
CA PRO A 17 -12.69 -0.19 -12.79
C PRO A 17 -11.18 0.11 -12.82
N CYS A 18 -10.62 0.68 -11.75
CA CYS A 18 -9.23 1.13 -11.67
C CYS A 18 -8.45 0.49 -10.52
N VAL A 19 -8.95 -0.60 -9.96
CA VAL A 19 -8.25 -1.41 -8.95
C VAL A 19 -7.63 -2.62 -9.64
N ALA A 20 -6.34 -2.84 -9.40
CA ALA A 20 -5.64 -4.01 -9.92
C ALA A 20 -6.05 -5.26 -9.12
N THR A 21 -6.26 -6.36 -9.83
CA THR A 21 -6.39 -7.70 -9.26
C THR A 21 -5.02 -8.34 -9.09
N ASP A 22 -4.92 -9.32 -8.19
CA ASP A 22 -3.70 -10.08 -7.93
C ASP A 22 -2.50 -9.23 -7.47
N ASN A 23 -2.72 -8.04 -6.91
CA ASN A 23 -1.66 -7.08 -6.54
C ASN A 23 -1.13 -7.24 -5.10
N THR A 24 -1.45 -8.34 -4.42
CA THR A 24 -1.02 -8.61 -3.04
C THR A 24 0.02 -9.72 -2.95
N TYR A 25 0.83 -9.73 -1.89
CA TYR A 25 1.82 -10.79 -1.65
C TYR A 25 1.20 -12.20 -1.61
N THR A 26 -0.08 -12.30 -1.22
CA THR A 26 -0.80 -13.58 -1.12
C THR A 26 -1.19 -14.14 -2.49
N GLU A 27 -1.47 -13.28 -3.46
CA GLU A 27 -1.87 -13.67 -4.82
C GLU A 27 -0.65 -13.85 -5.73
N GLN A 28 0.44 -13.15 -5.42
CA GLN A 28 1.67 -13.19 -6.19
C GLN A 28 2.47 -14.50 -6.02
N HIS A 29 2.11 -15.32 -5.02
CA HIS A 29 2.73 -16.64 -4.74
C HIS A 29 4.26 -16.63 -4.69
N ARG A 30 4.88 -15.50 -4.31
CA ARG A 30 6.34 -15.40 -4.17
C ARG A 30 6.78 -16.11 -2.89
N GLY A 31 7.95 -16.75 -2.94
CA GLY A 31 8.49 -17.49 -1.79
C GLY A 31 8.93 -16.54 -0.67
N PHE A 32 8.75 -16.95 0.59
CA PHE A 32 9.28 -16.26 1.76
C PHE A 32 10.79 -16.43 1.89
N CYS A 33 11.43 -15.59 2.71
CA CYS A 33 12.79 -15.86 3.17
C CYS A 33 12.85 -17.23 3.86
N HIS A 34 13.91 -17.99 3.58
CA HIS A 34 14.18 -19.21 4.33
C HIS A 34 14.53 -18.89 5.78
N PRO A 35 14.22 -19.78 6.74
CA PRO A 35 14.60 -19.59 8.14
C PRO A 35 16.07 -19.23 8.29
N GLN A 36 16.38 -18.27 9.15
CA GLN A 36 17.74 -17.82 9.46
C GLN A 36 18.51 -17.19 8.28
N THR A 37 17.84 -16.88 7.16
CA THR A 37 18.42 -16.12 6.04
C THR A 37 17.93 -14.67 6.06
N ARG A 38 18.67 -13.76 5.40
CA ARG A 38 18.30 -12.33 5.27
C ARG A 38 18.01 -11.62 6.60
N THR A 39 18.52 -12.14 7.70
CA THR A 39 18.25 -11.65 9.06
C THR A 39 18.70 -10.21 9.27
N ALA A 40 19.87 -9.83 8.73
CA ALA A 40 20.38 -8.46 8.83
C ALA A 40 19.45 -7.45 8.16
N ILE A 41 19.08 -7.67 6.89
CA ILE A 41 18.20 -6.74 6.16
C ILE A 41 16.78 -6.70 6.76
N LEU A 42 16.28 -7.83 7.27
CA LEU A 42 15.00 -7.83 7.99
C LEU A 42 15.09 -7.00 9.28
N ALA A 43 16.17 -7.15 10.05
CA ALA A 43 16.40 -6.35 11.25
C ALA A 43 16.50 -4.84 10.95
N ASP A 44 17.16 -4.46 9.85
CA ASP A 44 17.24 -3.07 9.40
C ASP A 44 15.85 -2.51 9.06
N ILE A 45 15.03 -3.29 8.34
CA ILE A 45 13.64 -2.92 8.01
C ILE A 45 12.80 -2.77 9.27
N TRP A 46 12.98 -3.64 10.27
CA TRP A 46 12.23 -3.55 11.53
C TRP A 46 12.64 -2.40 12.40
N THR A 47 13.94 -2.07 12.40
CA THR A 47 14.45 -0.87 13.07
C THR A 47 13.85 0.37 12.43
N TRP A 48 13.86 0.46 11.09
CA TRP A 48 13.24 1.55 10.34
C TRP A 48 11.73 1.65 10.61
N ALA A 49 11.00 0.54 10.49
CA ALA A 49 9.55 0.55 10.63
C ALA A 49 9.09 0.89 12.05
N SER A 50 9.91 0.62 13.07
CA SER A 50 9.58 0.87 14.48
C SER A 50 10.03 2.24 14.97
N ASP A 51 10.75 3.01 14.16
CA ASP A 51 11.14 4.37 14.49
C ASP A 51 9.97 5.33 14.26
N LEU A 52 9.39 5.81 15.37
CA LEU A 52 8.25 6.72 15.39
C LEU A 52 8.65 8.13 15.87
N SER A 53 9.95 8.44 15.84
CA SER A 53 10.46 9.78 16.16
C SER A 53 10.06 10.80 15.07
N ASP A 54 10.09 12.09 15.42
CA ASP A 54 9.77 13.17 14.48
C ASP A 54 10.79 13.25 13.32
N ASP A 55 12.00 12.71 13.50
CA ASP A 55 13.07 12.64 12.52
C ASP A 55 13.16 11.29 11.77
N ALA A 56 12.25 10.36 12.04
CA ALA A 56 12.21 9.05 11.39
C ALA A 56 12.08 9.18 9.87
N ALA A 57 12.87 8.38 9.14
CA ALA A 57 12.80 8.34 7.69
C ALA A 57 11.43 7.78 7.23
N CYS A 58 10.68 8.51 6.40
CA CYS A 58 9.37 8.06 5.93
C CYS A 58 9.43 7.02 4.79
N PHE A 59 10.60 6.80 4.20
CA PHE A 59 10.79 5.91 3.05
C PHE A 59 12.00 5.00 3.24
N LEU A 60 11.82 3.71 2.92
CA LEU A 60 12.89 2.73 2.80
C LEU A 60 12.88 2.18 1.38
N TRP A 61 14.05 2.19 0.72
CA TRP A 61 14.22 1.71 -0.64
C TRP A 61 15.06 0.43 -0.65
N LEU A 62 14.41 -0.73 -0.89
CA LEU A 62 15.08 -2.02 -0.95
C LEU A 62 15.60 -2.30 -2.36
N THR A 63 16.93 -2.27 -2.52
CA THR A 63 17.61 -2.54 -3.81
C THR A 63 18.59 -3.69 -3.72
N GLY A 64 19.04 -4.15 -4.88
CA GLY A 64 19.98 -5.25 -5.02
C GLY A 64 19.87 -5.90 -6.39
N ASP A 65 20.83 -6.77 -6.71
CA ASP A 65 20.93 -7.38 -8.03
C ASP A 65 19.73 -8.26 -8.37
N PRO A 66 19.46 -8.51 -9.67
CA PRO A 66 18.53 -9.56 -10.09
C PRO A 66 18.86 -10.89 -9.40
N GLY A 67 17.83 -11.61 -8.94
CA GLY A 67 18.01 -12.89 -8.25
C GLY A 67 18.50 -12.81 -6.79
N SER A 68 18.78 -11.62 -6.24
CA SER A 68 19.20 -11.46 -4.83
C SER A 68 18.11 -11.76 -3.79
N GLY A 69 16.89 -12.12 -4.22
CA GLY A 69 15.81 -12.52 -3.32
C GLY A 69 15.04 -11.36 -2.68
N LYS A 70 15.10 -10.15 -3.25
CA LYS A 70 14.34 -8.97 -2.78
C LYS A 70 12.86 -9.26 -2.59
N SER A 71 12.21 -9.89 -3.58
CA SER A 71 10.79 -10.20 -3.48
C SER A 71 10.47 -11.17 -2.33
N SER A 72 11.41 -12.05 -1.96
CA SER A 72 11.25 -12.91 -0.77
C SER A 72 11.35 -12.12 0.52
N VAL A 73 12.23 -11.11 0.59
CA VAL A 73 12.27 -10.15 1.70
C VAL A 73 10.96 -9.40 1.79
N THR A 74 10.49 -8.79 0.69
CA THR A 74 9.24 -8.03 0.66
C THR A 74 8.03 -8.89 1.05
N THR A 75 7.96 -10.13 0.59
CA THR A 75 6.87 -11.07 0.94
C THR A 75 6.89 -11.41 2.42
N THR A 76 8.07 -11.69 3.00
CA THR A 76 8.23 -11.90 4.45
C THR A 76 7.82 -10.66 5.25
N VAL A 77 8.29 -9.48 4.84
CA VAL A 77 7.97 -8.21 5.49
C VAL A 77 6.46 -7.95 5.47
N CYS A 78 5.78 -8.14 4.33
CA CYS A 78 4.33 -8.00 4.26
C CYS A 78 3.58 -8.96 5.20
N ARG A 79 4.03 -10.21 5.32
CA ARG A 79 3.41 -11.18 6.24
C ARG A 79 3.57 -10.71 7.68
N GLU A 80 4.79 -10.38 8.10
CA GLU A 80 5.06 -9.97 9.49
C GLU A 80 4.37 -8.64 9.85
N LEU A 81 4.34 -7.67 8.93
CA LEU A 81 3.57 -6.43 9.10
C LEU A 81 2.06 -6.70 9.21
N LYS A 82 1.52 -7.64 8.42
CA LYS A 82 0.10 -8.03 8.51
C LYS A 82 -0.22 -8.63 9.87
N ASP A 83 0.62 -9.54 10.35
CA ASP A 83 0.44 -10.23 11.64
C ASP A 83 0.53 -9.25 12.83
N ASN A 84 1.28 -8.16 12.68
CA ASN A 84 1.39 -7.08 13.66
C ASN A 84 0.42 -5.90 13.44
N TYR A 85 -0.55 -6.03 12.52
CA TYR A 85 -1.52 -4.98 12.16
C TYR A 85 -0.89 -3.66 11.66
N ALA A 86 0.35 -3.72 11.17
CA ALA A 86 1.13 -2.59 10.66
C ALA A 86 1.14 -2.48 9.13
N LEU A 87 0.77 -3.55 8.39
CA LEU A 87 0.61 -3.50 6.94
C LEU A 87 -0.72 -2.82 6.61
N TRP A 88 -0.70 -1.59 6.12
CA TRP A 88 -1.92 -0.84 5.81
C TRP A 88 -2.34 -0.94 4.36
N ALA A 89 -1.37 -0.97 3.46
CA ALA A 89 -1.62 -1.26 2.06
C ALA A 89 -0.41 -1.94 1.44
N GLN A 90 -0.65 -2.57 0.31
CA GLN A 90 0.38 -3.17 -0.49
C GLN A 90 0.04 -3.08 -1.98
N PHE A 91 1.05 -3.07 -2.82
CA PHE A 91 0.89 -3.20 -4.26
C PHE A 91 2.12 -3.88 -4.86
N PHE A 92 1.91 -5.04 -5.47
CA PHE A 92 2.97 -5.81 -6.10
C PHE A 92 2.83 -5.70 -7.61
N ILE A 93 3.84 -5.15 -8.26
CA ILE A 93 3.91 -5.08 -9.72
C ILE A 93 4.42 -6.42 -10.26
N ASN A 94 3.71 -6.97 -11.23
CA ASN A 94 4.04 -8.22 -11.88
C ASN A 94 3.73 -8.16 -13.37
N ARG A 95 4.78 -8.23 -14.19
CA ARG A 95 4.67 -8.21 -15.66
C ARG A 95 3.79 -9.30 -16.25
N ASN A 96 3.60 -10.41 -15.53
CA ASN A 96 2.71 -11.48 -15.97
C ASN A 96 1.23 -11.18 -15.71
N HIS A 97 0.92 -10.11 -14.95
CA HIS A 97 -0.43 -9.65 -14.65
C HIS A 97 -0.59 -8.21 -15.15
N THR A 98 -1.18 -8.05 -16.33
CA THR A 98 -1.32 -6.76 -17.05
C THR A 98 -2.02 -5.67 -16.23
N ASN A 99 -2.81 -6.04 -15.22
CA ASN A 99 -3.46 -5.07 -14.34
C ASN A 99 -2.48 -4.44 -13.34
N THR A 100 -1.35 -5.07 -13.04
CA THR A 100 -0.42 -4.54 -12.02
C THR A 100 0.68 -3.65 -12.60
N ILE A 101 0.94 -3.73 -13.91
CA ILE A 101 1.97 -2.91 -14.59
C ILE A 101 1.49 -1.50 -14.94
N ASN A 102 0.17 -1.27 -15.00
CA ASN A 102 -0.36 0.04 -15.32
C ASN A 102 -0.34 0.94 -14.06
N PRO A 103 0.46 2.02 -14.04
CA PRO A 103 0.60 2.88 -12.86
C PRO A 103 -0.72 3.51 -12.42
N ARG A 104 -1.69 3.66 -13.34
CA ARG A 104 -2.99 4.26 -13.05
C ARG A 104 -3.81 3.48 -12.02
N PHE A 105 -3.48 2.22 -11.77
CA PHE A 105 -4.19 1.39 -10.79
C PHE A 105 -3.52 1.38 -9.41
N LEU A 106 -2.31 1.94 -9.26
CA LEU A 106 -1.55 1.93 -8.02
C LEU A 106 -2.29 2.66 -6.89
N PHE A 107 -2.56 3.96 -7.07
CA PHE A 107 -3.18 4.77 -6.01
C PHE A 107 -4.64 4.38 -5.73
N PRO A 108 -5.50 4.09 -6.73
CA PRO A 108 -6.84 3.57 -6.45
C PRO A 108 -6.86 2.26 -5.67
N SER A 109 -5.95 1.32 -5.99
CA SER A 109 -5.85 0.04 -5.26
C SER A 109 -5.44 0.23 -3.81
N ILE A 110 -4.50 1.13 -3.54
CA ILE A 110 -4.10 1.47 -2.18
C ILE A 110 -5.22 2.21 -1.44
N ALA A 111 -5.91 3.15 -2.09
CA ALA A 111 -7.03 3.88 -1.50
C ALA A 111 -8.17 2.95 -1.08
N LEU A 112 -8.50 1.94 -1.90
CA LEU A 112 -9.49 0.95 -1.52
C LEU A 112 -9.04 0.15 -0.27
N GLN A 113 -7.77 -0.22 -0.17
CA GLN A 113 -7.23 -0.88 1.03
C GLN A 113 -7.32 0.01 2.28
N PHE A 114 -7.00 1.31 2.15
CA PHE A 114 -7.14 2.30 3.22
C PHE A 114 -8.59 2.44 3.69
N ALA A 115 -9.54 2.59 2.77
CA ALA A 115 -10.95 2.73 3.08
C ALA A 115 -11.52 1.49 3.81
N ASN A 116 -11.03 0.30 3.48
CA ASN A 116 -11.41 -0.94 4.17
C ASN A 116 -10.83 -1.05 5.60
N ARG A 117 -9.76 -0.30 5.92
CA ARG A 117 -9.07 -0.37 7.22
C ARG A 117 -9.48 0.71 8.21
N SER A 118 -9.80 1.92 7.74
CA SER A 118 -10.18 3.04 8.61
C SER A 118 -11.40 3.77 8.06
N SER A 119 -12.38 3.97 8.93
CA SER A 119 -13.58 4.73 8.60
C SER A 119 -13.28 6.22 8.39
N GLU A 120 -12.26 6.78 9.05
CA GLU A 120 -11.81 8.15 8.83
C GLU A 120 -11.14 8.30 7.46
N MET A 121 -10.29 7.34 7.08
CA MET A 121 -9.70 7.32 5.73
C MET A 121 -10.78 7.12 4.65
N ALA A 122 -11.76 6.25 4.90
CA ALA A 122 -12.90 6.07 4.01
C ALA A 122 -13.68 7.37 3.82
N LEU A 123 -13.88 8.17 4.88
CA LEU A 123 -14.53 9.48 4.76
C LEU A 123 -13.72 10.42 3.84
N VAL A 124 -12.41 10.55 4.06
CA VAL A 124 -11.57 11.43 3.22
C VAL A 124 -11.56 10.99 1.76
N ILE A 125 -11.45 9.68 1.50
CA ILE A 125 -11.44 9.14 0.15
C ILE A 125 -12.81 9.36 -0.52
N TYR A 126 -13.90 9.10 0.20
CA TYR A 126 -15.26 9.36 -0.26
C TYR A 126 -15.44 10.83 -0.67
N ASP A 127 -15.07 11.78 0.20
CA ASP A 127 -15.22 13.21 -0.08
C ASP A 127 -14.36 13.64 -1.28
N ASN A 128 -13.13 13.11 -1.40
CA ASN A 128 -12.26 13.39 -2.55
C ASN A 128 -12.86 12.90 -3.86
N LEU A 129 -13.36 11.65 -3.90
CA LEU A 129 -13.98 11.07 -5.10
C LEU A 129 -15.30 11.76 -5.46
N LYS A 130 -16.11 12.13 -4.46
CA LYS A 130 -17.37 12.85 -4.69
C LYS A 130 -17.14 14.25 -5.26
N ASN A 131 -16.14 14.95 -4.75
CA ASN A 131 -15.82 16.32 -5.19
C ASN A 131 -15.04 16.36 -6.50
N GLN A 132 -14.28 15.31 -6.82
CA GLN A 132 -13.50 15.22 -8.04
C GLN A 132 -13.56 13.78 -8.61
N PRO A 133 -14.63 13.44 -9.36
CA PRO A 133 -14.75 12.12 -9.98
C PRO A 133 -13.61 11.80 -10.94
N SER A 134 -12.98 12.81 -11.56
CA SER A 134 -11.87 12.63 -12.51
C SER A 134 -10.60 12.02 -11.90
N LEU A 135 -10.57 11.79 -10.58
CA LEU A 135 -9.44 11.14 -9.91
C LEU A 135 -9.26 9.67 -10.34
N VAL A 136 -10.25 9.06 -11.00
CA VAL A 136 -10.13 7.68 -11.52
C VAL A 136 -9.76 7.61 -12.99
N ASP A 137 -9.63 8.76 -13.67
CA ASP A 137 -9.43 8.81 -15.12
C ASP A 137 -7.99 8.47 -15.52
N ASP A 138 -7.00 9.05 -14.80
CA ASP A 138 -5.58 8.83 -15.08
C ASP A 138 -4.68 9.05 -13.87
N ILE A 139 -3.41 8.64 -13.99
CA ILE A 139 -2.39 8.94 -12.98
C ILE A 139 -2.00 10.42 -13.05
N THR A 140 -2.19 11.12 -11.94
CA THR A 140 -1.88 12.54 -11.80
C THR A 140 -1.41 12.85 -10.38
N ASP A 141 -0.72 13.98 -10.19
CA ASP A 141 -0.37 14.48 -8.86
C ASP A 141 -1.60 14.64 -7.97
N ALA A 142 -2.74 15.02 -8.56
CA ALA A 142 -4.00 15.14 -7.83
C ALA A 142 -4.52 13.77 -7.34
N GLN A 143 -4.38 12.72 -8.16
CA GLN A 143 -4.72 11.35 -7.76
C GLN A 143 -3.81 10.87 -6.63
N ALA A 144 -2.49 11.02 -6.77
CA ALA A 144 -1.52 10.67 -5.74
C ALA A 144 -1.79 11.41 -4.42
N GLU A 145 -1.96 12.72 -4.47
CA GLU A 145 -2.19 13.54 -3.29
C GLU A 145 -3.50 13.17 -2.58
N LYS A 146 -4.60 13.01 -3.32
CA LYS A 146 -5.94 12.84 -2.74
C LYS A 146 -6.30 11.40 -2.37
N LEU A 147 -5.78 10.41 -3.10
CA LEU A 147 -6.08 9.00 -2.86
C LEU A 147 -5.00 8.29 -2.02
N PHE A 148 -3.78 8.82 -1.98
CA PHE A 148 -2.66 8.20 -1.26
C PHE A 148 -2.11 9.07 -0.13
N VAL A 149 -1.55 10.25 -0.44
CA VAL A 149 -0.80 11.05 0.54
C VAL A 149 -1.69 11.60 1.65
N LYS A 150 -2.83 12.20 1.33
CA LYS A 150 -3.75 12.76 2.33
C LYS A 150 -4.34 11.71 3.27
N PRO A 151 -4.89 10.58 2.78
CA PRO A 151 -5.34 9.50 3.67
C PRO A 151 -4.20 8.99 4.56
N LEU A 152 -3.00 8.78 4.00
CA LEU A 152 -1.84 8.30 4.74
C LEU A 152 -1.45 9.24 5.90
N LYS A 153 -1.34 10.55 5.63
CA LYS A 153 -1.06 11.58 6.65
C LYS A 153 -2.13 11.65 7.75
N LEU A 154 -3.39 11.45 7.39
CA LEU A 154 -4.47 11.39 8.38
C LEU A 154 -4.25 10.21 9.32
N ALA A 155 -3.96 9.03 8.77
CA ALA A 155 -3.81 7.82 9.56
C ALA A 155 -2.59 7.85 10.48
N SER A 156 -1.44 8.40 10.02
CA SER A 156 -0.26 8.60 10.87
C SER A 156 -0.56 9.53 12.05
N ASN A 157 -1.38 10.56 11.86
CA ASN A 157 -1.72 11.51 12.93
C ASN A 157 -2.74 10.93 13.93
N SER A 158 -3.60 10.01 13.49
CA SER A 158 -4.64 9.41 14.34
C SER A 158 -4.12 8.33 15.29
N SER A 159 -2.97 7.70 15.00
CA SER A 159 -2.41 6.63 15.83
C SER A 159 -0.87 6.72 15.89
N PRO A 160 -0.32 7.74 16.57
CA PRO A 160 1.12 8.04 16.55
C PRO A 160 1.99 6.97 17.23
N LEU A 161 1.39 6.04 17.97
CA LEU A 161 2.10 4.99 18.71
C LEU A 161 2.24 3.67 17.93
N LYS A 162 1.79 3.61 16.68
CA LYS A 162 1.85 2.38 15.89
C LYS A 162 2.41 2.63 14.50
N PRO A 163 3.27 1.73 13.99
CA PRO A 163 3.79 1.85 12.65
C PRO A 163 2.68 1.69 11.60
N PHE A 164 2.75 2.54 10.58
CA PHE A 164 1.88 2.50 9.42
C PHE A 164 2.75 2.28 8.19
N VAL A 165 2.70 1.07 7.60
CA VAL A 165 3.56 0.73 6.46
C VAL A 165 2.72 0.43 5.23
N VAL A 166 3.09 1.06 4.13
CA VAL A 166 2.67 0.69 2.78
C VAL A 166 3.85 0.05 2.06
N VAL A 167 3.61 -1.10 1.43
CA VAL A 167 4.65 -1.82 0.68
C VAL A 167 4.35 -1.77 -0.81
N ILE A 168 5.28 -1.25 -1.61
CA ILE A 168 5.20 -1.27 -3.07
C ILE A 168 6.38 -2.10 -3.58
N GLU A 169 6.11 -3.19 -4.29
CA GLU A 169 7.13 -4.10 -4.81
C GLU A 169 7.27 -3.96 -6.32
N ALA A 170 8.51 -4.06 -6.80
CA ALA A 170 8.86 -4.00 -8.22
C ALA A 170 8.38 -2.71 -8.91
N LEU A 171 8.51 -1.56 -8.23
CA LEU A 171 8.10 -0.25 -8.77
C LEU A 171 8.79 0.08 -10.10
N ASP A 172 9.99 -0.46 -10.31
CA ASP A 172 10.77 -0.35 -11.56
C ASP A 172 10.19 -1.15 -12.74
N GLU A 173 9.24 -2.05 -12.48
CA GLU A 173 8.56 -2.85 -13.51
C GLU A 173 7.25 -2.22 -14.00
N CYS A 174 6.94 -0.99 -13.57
CA CYS A 174 5.78 -0.22 -14.01
C CYS A 174 6.00 0.38 -15.42
N ASP A 175 4.94 0.43 -16.24
CA ASP A 175 4.97 1.02 -17.59
C ASP A 175 5.00 2.56 -17.59
#